data_AF-A0A2A5JEI8-F1
#
_entry.id   AF-A0A2A5JEI8-F1
#
_cell.length_a   1.000
_cell.length_b   1.000
_cell.length_c   1.000
_cell.angle_alpha   90.00
_cell.angle_beta   90.00
_cell.angle_gamma   90.00
#
_symmetry.space_group_name_H-M   'P 1'
#
loop_
_entity.id
_entity.type
_entity.pdbx_description
1 polymer ?
#
loop_
_entity_poly.entity_id
_entity_poly.type
_entity_poly.pdbx_seq_one_letter_code
_entity_poly.pdbx_strand_id
1 'polypeptide(L)'
;MEPLEPMRPVSVPADTHKSTPIWKSAPVTLGTVGVFAYALMSARTGVVEVALGAAIAIAGAALYCMSVMRTIRENSCSRVPLLGTPPVSPRDVDLLAGAGMPLIMGGSLLAIRAAGWTWPYLYLGLLAVIMVATYVLPVVVHNRRLRKRTH
;
A
#
# COMPACT_ATOMS: atom_id res chain seq x y z
N MET A 1 -38.98 27.60 -26.72
CA MET A 1 -38.06 26.60 -26.13
C MET A 1 -37.08 26.25 -27.24
N GLU A 2 -35.90 26.87 -27.24
CA GLU A 2 -34.86 26.52 -28.22
C GLU A 2 -34.38 25.08 -27.97
N PRO A 3 -34.25 24.25 -29.01
CA PRO A 3 -33.77 22.89 -28.86
C PRO A 3 -32.29 22.92 -28.42
N LEU A 4 -32.00 22.26 -27.30
CA LEU A 4 -30.64 22.13 -26.76
C LEU A 4 -29.74 21.51 -27.84
N GLU A 5 -28.63 22.19 -28.14
CA GLU A 5 -27.62 21.65 -29.05
C GLU A 5 -27.13 20.28 -28.55
N PRO A 6 -26.95 19.30 -29.44
CA PRO A 6 -26.52 17.97 -29.06
C PRO A 6 -25.13 18.04 -28.43
N MET A 7 -25.05 17.78 -27.12
CA MET A 7 -23.79 17.74 -26.39
C MET A 7 -22.85 16.74 -27.07
N ARG A 8 -21.65 17.19 -27.42
CA ARG A 8 -20.59 16.36 -27.99
C ARG A 8 -20.41 15.12 -27.11
N PRO A 9 -20.41 13.90 -27.67
CA PRO A 9 -20.20 12.70 -26.88
C PRO A 9 -18.84 12.80 -26.20
N VAL A 10 -18.85 12.79 -24.87
CA VAL A 10 -17.63 12.68 -24.06
C VAL A 10 -17.08 11.29 -24.31
N SER A 11 -16.03 11.20 -25.12
CA SER A 11 -15.30 9.96 -25.31
C SER A 11 -14.64 9.60 -23.99
N VAL A 12 -15.27 8.71 -23.22
CA VAL A 12 -14.65 8.10 -22.05
C VAL A 12 -13.53 7.21 -22.58
N PRO A 13 -12.25 7.47 -22.27
CA PRO A 13 -11.18 6.58 -22.68
C PRO A 13 -11.49 5.18 -22.13
N ALA A 14 -11.45 4.18 -22.99
CA ALA A 14 -11.71 2.79 -22.62
C ALA A 14 -10.82 2.40 -21.44
N ASP A 15 -11.38 1.65 -20.49
CA ASP A 15 -10.65 1.17 -19.32
C ASP A 15 -9.53 0.23 -19.77
N THR A 16 -8.32 0.77 -19.96
CA THR A 16 -7.12 0.00 -20.32
C THR A 16 -6.44 -0.60 -19.10
N HIS A 17 -7.20 -0.86 -18.04
CA HIS A 17 -6.67 -1.50 -16.84
C HIS A 17 -6.04 -2.85 -17.22
N LYS A 18 -4.73 -2.97 -17.03
CA LYS A 18 -4.04 -4.23 -17.31
C LYS A 18 -4.32 -5.19 -16.16
N SER A 19 -5.31 -6.05 -16.34
CA SER A 19 -5.65 -7.09 -15.37
C SER A 19 -4.41 -7.94 -15.07
N THR A 20 -4.14 -8.13 -13.78
CA THR A 20 -3.04 -9.00 -13.34
C THR A 20 -3.52 -10.44 -13.42
N PRO A 21 -2.80 -11.33 -14.13
CA PRO A 21 -3.27 -12.70 -14.28
C PRO A 21 -3.27 -13.42 -12.92
N ILE A 22 -4.36 -14.15 -12.64
CA ILE A 22 -4.67 -14.77 -11.34
C ILE A 22 -3.54 -15.68 -10.85
N TRP A 23 -2.85 -16.38 -11.75
CA TRP A 23 -1.74 -17.27 -11.39
C TRP A 23 -0.55 -16.52 -10.76
N LYS A 24 -0.43 -15.20 -10.94
CA LYS A 24 0.58 -14.36 -10.26
C LYS A 24 0.07 -13.79 -8.94
N SER A 25 -1.19 -13.39 -8.86
CA SER A 25 -1.76 -12.81 -7.64
C SER A 25 -2.04 -13.86 -6.58
N ALA A 26 -2.56 -15.04 -6.96
CA ALA A 26 -2.90 -16.12 -6.04
C ALA A 26 -1.73 -16.56 -5.14
N PRO A 27 -0.53 -16.89 -5.65
CA PRO A 27 0.58 -17.29 -4.78
C PRO A 27 1.08 -16.15 -3.89
N VAL A 28 1.04 -14.90 -4.38
CA VAL A 28 1.41 -13.73 -3.58
C VAL A 28 0.44 -13.54 -2.43
N THR A 29 -0.86 -13.55 -2.70
CA THR A 29 -1.91 -13.42 -1.69
C THR A 29 -1.87 -14.57 -0.68
N LEU A 30 -1.76 -15.81 -1.15
CA LEU A 30 -1.67 -16.99 -0.25
C LEU A 30 -0.40 -16.95 0.59
N GLY A 31 0.74 -16.58 0.00
CA GLY A 31 2.00 -16.45 0.72
C GLY A 31 1.94 -15.37 1.80
N THR A 32 1.41 -14.20 1.47
CA THR A 32 1.35 -13.08 2.43
C THR A 32 0.33 -13.31 3.55
N VAL A 33 -0.80 -13.95 3.24
CA VAL A 33 -1.76 -14.44 4.25
C VAL A 33 -1.12 -15.52 5.13
N GLY A 34 -0.34 -16.43 4.55
CA GLY A 34 0.40 -17.46 5.28
C GLY A 34 1.39 -16.87 6.29
N VAL A 35 2.14 -15.84 5.90
CA VAL A 35 3.04 -15.10 6.79
C VAL A 35 2.27 -14.45 7.94
N PHE A 36 1.13 -13.82 7.64
CA PHE A 36 0.30 -13.20 8.67
C PHE A 36 -0.31 -14.23 9.64
N ALA A 37 -0.79 -15.36 9.12
CA ALA A 37 -1.31 -16.46 9.93
C ALA A 37 -0.22 -17.08 10.80
N TYR A 38 0.98 -17.28 10.27
CA TYR A 38 2.14 -17.73 11.04
C TYR A 38 2.45 -16.77 12.19
N ALA A 39 2.47 -15.45 11.93
CA ALA A 39 2.70 -14.44 12.96
C ALA A 39 1.65 -14.47 14.08
N LEU A 40 0.38 -14.73 13.74
CA LEU A 40 -0.70 -14.88 14.72
C LEU A 40 -0.56 -16.14 15.59
N MET A 41 -0.21 -17.27 14.96
CA MET A 41 -0.14 -18.57 15.63
C MET A 41 1.19 -18.81 16.36
N SER A 42 2.24 -18.10 16.00
CA SER A 42 3.55 -18.26 16.62
C SER A 42 3.54 -17.77 18.07
N ALA A 43 3.96 -18.67 18.97
CA ALA A 43 4.24 -18.38 20.38
C ALA A 43 5.76 -18.36 20.66
N ARG A 44 6.59 -18.41 19.61
CA ARG A 44 8.04 -18.41 19.75
C ARG A 44 8.52 -17.03 20.20
N THR A 45 9.35 -17.02 21.23
CA THR A 45 10.00 -15.83 21.77
C THR A 45 11.51 -15.92 21.59
N GLY A 46 12.17 -14.82 21.26
CA GLY A 46 13.63 -14.78 21.12
C GLY A 46 14.11 -13.79 20.06
N VAL A 47 15.38 -13.40 20.17
CA VAL A 47 16.01 -12.36 19.33
C VAL A 47 15.94 -12.71 17.83
N VAL A 48 16.04 -14.00 17.49
CA VAL A 48 15.97 -14.47 16.10
C VAL A 48 14.59 -14.21 15.48
N GLU A 49 13.51 -14.51 16.21
CA GLU A 49 12.14 -14.28 15.74
C GLU A 49 11.81 -12.78 15.65
N VAL A 50 12.36 -11.97 16.58
CA VAL A 50 12.28 -10.51 16.50
C VAL A 50 12.96 -9.99 15.24
N ALA A 51 14.18 -10.44 14.97
CA ALA A 51 14.93 -10.04 13.78
C ALA A 51 14.23 -10.47 12.48
N LEU A 52 13.66 -11.69 12.47
CA LEU A 52 12.89 -12.20 11.35
C LEU A 52 11.63 -11.36 11.10
N GLY A 53 10.84 -11.08 12.13
CA GLY A 53 9.65 -10.22 12.03
C GLY A 53 9.99 -8.81 11.56
N ALA A 54 11.07 -8.22 12.09
CA ALA A 54 11.55 -6.91 11.65
C ALA A 54 11.96 -6.93 10.16
N ALA A 55 12.70 -7.95 9.72
CA ALA A 55 13.11 -8.08 8.32
C ALA A 55 11.90 -8.21 7.38
N ILE A 56 10.90 -9.01 7.76
CA ILE A 56 9.65 -9.17 7.02
C ILE A 56 8.90 -7.84 6.93
N ALA A 57 8.81 -7.10 8.05
CA ALA A 57 8.14 -5.81 8.08
C ALA A 57 8.85 -4.75 7.20
N ILE A 58 10.19 -4.73 7.23
CA ILE A 58 11.00 -3.84 6.39
C ILE A 58 10.81 -4.17 4.90
N ALA A 59 10.82 -5.46 4.54
CA ALA A 59 10.55 -5.88 3.17
C ALA A 59 9.14 -5.47 2.72
N GLY A 60 8.12 -5.67 3.57
CA GLY A 60 6.75 -5.22 3.32
C GLY A 60 6.66 -3.70 3.13
N ALA A 61 7.32 -2.93 3.98
CA ALA A 61 7.37 -1.47 3.91
C ALA A 61 8.06 -0.99 2.62
N ALA A 62 9.12 -1.66 2.18
CA ALA A 62 9.80 -1.35 0.92
C ALA A 62 8.90 -1.62 -0.29
N LEU A 63 8.23 -2.77 -0.33
CA LEU A 63 7.26 -3.12 -1.39
C LEU A 63 6.13 -2.10 -1.46
N TYR A 64 5.56 -1.76 -0.31
CA TYR A 64 4.48 -0.78 -0.22
C TYR A 64 4.95 0.63 -0.62
N CYS A 65 6.13 1.06 -0.19
CA CYS A 65 6.71 2.33 -0.61
C CYS A 65 6.96 2.37 -2.13
N MET A 66 7.46 1.30 -2.73
CA MET A 66 7.62 1.20 -4.19
C MET A 66 6.29 1.31 -4.93
N SER A 67 5.22 0.69 -4.41
CA SER A 67 3.85 0.87 -4.91
C SER A 67 3.45 2.36 -4.88
N VAL A 68 3.60 3.02 -3.73
CA VAL A 68 3.23 4.44 -3.57
C VAL A 68 4.06 5.35 -4.48
N MET A 69 5.38 5.16 -4.54
CA MET A 69 6.26 5.92 -5.44
C MET A 69 5.86 5.73 -6.90
N ARG A 70 5.44 4.51 -7.27
CA ARG A 70 4.93 4.22 -8.61
C ARG A 70 3.63 4.96 -8.87
N THR A 71 2.64 4.90 -7.98
CA THR A 71 1.38 5.64 -8.10
C THR A 71 1.64 7.14 -8.25
N ILE A 72 2.58 7.69 -7.48
CA ILE A 72 3.00 9.11 -7.57
C ILE A 72 3.61 9.42 -8.94
N ARG A 73 4.46 8.55 -9.48
CA ARG A 73 5.07 8.72 -10.82
C ARG A 73 4.02 8.67 -11.91
N GLU A 74 3.09 7.73 -11.82
CA GLU A 74 1.97 7.57 -12.76
C GLU A 74 0.99 8.76 -12.68
N ASN A 75 0.89 9.43 -11.52
CA ASN A 75 0.09 10.65 -11.29
C ASN A 75 0.96 11.91 -11.12
N SER A 76 2.00 12.05 -11.95
CA SER A 76 2.97 13.14 -11.78
C SER A 76 2.42 14.55 -12.06
N CYS A 77 1.33 14.68 -12.80
CA CYS A 77 0.70 15.97 -13.12
C CYS A 77 -0.57 16.25 -12.31
N SER A 78 -1.04 15.28 -11.53
CA SER A 78 -2.32 15.34 -10.83
C SER A 78 -2.14 15.11 -9.34
N ARG A 79 -3.01 15.71 -8.52
CA ARG A 79 -3.00 15.44 -7.08
C ARG A 79 -3.49 14.03 -6.81
N VAL A 80 -2.79 13.33 -5.91
CA VAL A 80 -3.21 12.02 -5.41
C VAL A 80 -4.00 12.24 -4.12
N PRO A 81 -5.29 11.86 -4.04
CA PRO A 81 -6.05 11.95 -2.80
C PRO A 81 -5.48 10.99 -1.74
N LEU A 82 -5.48 11.42 -0.47
CA LEU A 82 -5.08 10.58 0.67
C LEU A 82 -6.15 9.54 1.04
N LEU A 83 -7.40 9.82 0.67
CA LEU A 83 -8.55 8.96 0.89
C LEU A 83 -9.27 8.85 -0.45
N GLY A 84 -9.29 7.64 -1.01
CA GLY A 84 -9.93 7.35 -2.30
C GLY A 84 -8.97 6.82 -3.35
N THR A 85 -9.50 6.61 -4.55
CA THR A 85 -8.76 6.09 -5.69
C THR A 85 -7.94 7.20 -6.37
N PRO A 86 -6.71 6.92 -6.81
CA PRO A 86 -5.94 7.88 -7.58
C PRO A 86 -6.62 8.17 -8.93
N PRO A 87 -6.45 9.38 -9.50
CA PRO A 87 -7.06 9.76 -10.79
C PRO A 87 -6.65 8.85 -11.94
N VAL A 88 -5.40 8.39 -11.93
CA VAL A 88 -4.87 7.40 -12.85
C VAL A 88 -4.45 6.16 -12.05
N SER A 89 -5.16 5.05 -12.27
CA SER A 89 -4.75 3.72 -11.82
C SER A 89 -4.69 2.82 -13.06
N PRO A 90 -3.53 2.50 -13.61
CA PRO A 90 -3.45 1.65 -14.80
C PRO A 90 -3.61 0.14 -14.50
N ARG A 91 -3.82 -0.24 -13.22
CA ARG A 91 -3.90 -1.63 -12.76
C ARG A 91 -5.10 -1.85 -11.87
N ASP A 92 -5.77 -3.00 -12.07
CA ASP A 92 -6.84 -3.46 -11.19
C ASP A 92 -6.31 -3.89 -9.82
N VAL A 93 -5.13 -4.52 -9.82
CA VAL A 93 -4.51 -5.08 -8.61
C VAL A 93 -3.04 -4.67 -8.57
N ASP A 94 -2.67 -3.94 -7.52
CA ASP A 94 -1.27 -3.67 -7.23
C ASP A 94 -0.71 -4.78 -6.32
N LEU A 95 0.07 -5.68 -6.92
CA LEU A 95 0.74 -6.77 -6.20
C LEU A 95 1.74 -6.26 -5.17
N LEU A 96 2.37 -5.10 -5.39
CA LEU A 96 3.33 -4.53 -4.44
C LEU A 96 2.61 -4.05 -3.18
N ALA A 97 1.46 -3.38 -3.34
CA ALA A 97 0.62 -2.99 -2.20
C ALA A 97 -0.03 -4.20 -1.53
N GLY A 98 -0.55 -5.14 -2.33
CA GLY A 98 -1.22 -6.35 -1.87
C GLY A 98 -0.30 -7.32 -1.12
N ALA A 99 0.98 -7.35 -1.46
CA ALA A 99 2.00 -8.07 -0.69
C ALA A 99 2.55 -7.25 0.47
N GLY A 100 2.80 -5.95 0.24
CA GLY A 100 3.45 -5.08 1.21
C GLY A 100 2.65 -4.96 2.50
N MET A 101 1.34 -4.72 2.43
CA MET A 101 0.50 -4.51 3.62
C MET A 101 0.45 -5.72 4.56
N PRO A 102 0.13 -6.95 4.11
CA PRO A 102 0.12 -8.08 5.02
C PRO A 102 1.50 -8.44 5.56
N LEU A 103 2.59 -8.17 4.81
CA LEU A 103 3.96 -8.36 5.31
C LEU A 103 4.32 -7.34 6.39
N ILE A 104 3.92 -6.08 6.24
CA ILE A 104 4.08 -5.06 7.30
C ILE A 104 3.33 -5.52 8.55
N MET A 105 2.05 -5.89 8.42
CA MET A 105 1.22 -6.33 9.54
C MET A 105 1.77 -7.61 10.19
N GLY A 106 2.08 -8.62 9.39
CA GLY A 106 2.57 -9.91 9.89
C GLY A 106 3.95 -9.80 10.52
N GLY A 107 4.89 -9.12 9.86
CA GLY A 107 6.25 -8.94 10.38
C GLY A 107 6.30 -8.12 11.66
N SER A 108 5.56 -7.01 11.72
CA SER A 108 5.50 -6.17 12.93
C SER A 108 4.81 -6.90 14.09
N LEU A 109 3.74 -7.65 13.82
CA LEU A 109 3.06 -8.47 14.81
C LEU A 109 3.99 -9.56 15.36
N LEU A 110 4.70 -10.27 14.48
CA LEU A 110 5.65 -11.31 14.86
C LEU A 110 6.76 -10.72 15.75
N ALA A 111 7.35 -9.59 15.35
CA ALA A 111 8.43 -8.96 16.10
C ALA A 111 8.01 -8.53 17.51
N ILE A 112 6.82 -7.91 17.63
CA ILE A 112 6.29 -7.43 18.91
C ILE A 112 5.95 -8.62 19.84
N ARG A 113 5.31 -9.66 19.31
CA ARG A 113 5.00 -10.87 20.08
C ARG A 113 6.27 -11.59 20.53
N ALA A 114 7.26 -11.72 19.65
CA ALA A 114 8.53 -12.37 19.94
C ALA A 114 9.37 -11.60 20.98
N ALA A 115 9.20 -10.28 21.07
CA ALA A 115 9.80 -9.42 22.09
C ALA A 115 9.10 -9.50 23.46
N GLY A 116 8.00 -10.27 23.58
CA GLY A 116 7.21 -10.39 24.81
C GLY A 116 6.33 -9.17 25.08
N TRP A 117 6.19 -8.25 24.13
CA TRP A 117 5.38 -7.05 24.28
C TRP A 117 3.94 -7.35 23.84
N THR A 118 3.04 -7.53 24.80
CA THR A 118 1.63 -7.89 24.54
C THR A 118 0.70 -6.69 24.42
N TRP A 119 1.23 -5.47 24.49
CA TRP A 119 0.43 -4.24 24.53
C TRP A 119 -0.07 -3.90 23.13
N PRO A 120 -1.39 -3.99 22.85
CA PRO A 120 -1.93 -3.79 21.51
C PRO A 120 -1.63 -2.38 20.97
N TYR A 121 -1.52 -1.39 21.85
CA TYR A 121 -1.22 0.00 21.48
C TYR A 121 0.19 0.17 20.90
N LEU A 122 1.17 -0.65 21.28
CA LEU A 122 2.51 -0.60 20.70
C LEU A 122 2.49 -1.06 19.24
N TYR A 123 1.74 -2.13 18.96
CA TYR A 123 1.54 -2.61 17.60
C TYR A 123 0.81 -1.59 16.73
N LEU A 124 -0.30 -1.03 17.23
CA LEU A 124 -1.04 0.00 16.51
C LEU A 124 -0.21 1.27 16.29
N GLY A 125 0.56 1.69 17.29
CA GLY A 125 1.47 2.84 17.19
C GLY A 125 2.56 2.61 16.16
N LEU A 126 3.21 1.44 16.16
CA LEU A 126 4.22 1.08 15.18
C LEU A 126 3.64 1.05 13.75
N LEU A 127 2.47 0.43 13.57
CA LEU A 127 1.79 0.42 12.28
C LEU A 127 1.45 1.84 11.81
N ALA A 128 0.93 2.69 12.69
CA ALA A 128 0.63 4.08 12.36
C ALA A 128 1.89 4.82 11.88
N VAL A 129 3.02 4.64 12.56
CA VAL A 129 4.31 5.23 12.15
C VAL A 129 4.74 4.74 10.77
N ILE A 130 4.69 3.42 10.53
CA ILE A 130 5.06 2.84 9.22
C ILE A 130 4.13 3.38 8.12
N MET A 131 2.83 3.46 8.38
CA MET A 131 1.84 3.99 7.43
C MET A 131 2.07 5.46 7.11
N VAL A 132 2.36 6.28 8.12
CA VAL A 132 2.69 7.70 7.92
C VAL A 132 3.96 7.83 7.07
N ALA A 133 5.00 7.04 7.35
CA ALA A 133 6.27 7.11 6.65
C ALA A 133 6.19 6.63 5.20
N THR A 134 5.48 5.54 4.94
CA THR A 134 5.43 4.89 3.62
C THR A 134 4.33 5.41 2.70
N TYR A 135 3.23 5.93 3.26
CA TYR A 135 2.08 6.42 2.49
C TYR A 135 1.91 7.94 2.59
N VAL A 136 1.63 8.43 3.80
CA VAL A 136 1.14 9.80 4.01
C VAL A 136 2.22 10.81 3.62
N LEU A 137 3.45 10.61 4.10
CA LEU A 137 4.54 11.55 3.88
C LEU A 137 4.90 11.67 2.38
N PRO A 138 5.10 10.59 1.61
CA PRO A 138 5.32 10.68 0.16
C PRO A 138 4.20 11.42 -0.58
N VAL A 139 2.93 11.10 -0.30
CA VAL A 139 1.77 11.70 -0.98
C VAL A 139 1.65 13.18 -0.64
N VAL A 140 1.81 13.56 0.63
CA VAL A 140 1.78 14.97 1.06
C VAL A 140 2.92 15.77 0.45
N VAL A 141 4.14 15.21 0.42
CA VAL A 141 5.31 15.85 -0.19
C VAL A 141 5.09 16.05 -1.69
N HIS A 142 4.56 15.04 -2.39
CA HIS A 142 4.21 15.15 -3.81
C HIS A 142 3.18 16.25 -4.08
N ASN A 143 2.06 16.22 -3.37
CA ASN A 143 0.98 17.22 -3.54
C ASN A 143 1.46 18.64 -3.21
N ARG A 144 2.33 18.81 -2.20
CA ARG A 144 2.97 20.10 -1.89
C ARG A 144 3.89 20.57 -3.01
N ARG A 145 4.69 19.67 -3.61
CA ARG A 145 5.57 20.00 -4.74
C ARG A 145 4.77 20.39 -5.97
N LEU A 146 3.65 19.73 -6.25
CA LEU A 146 2.77 20.10 -7.36
C LEU A 146 2.15 21.48 -7.19
N ARG A 147 1.63 21.79 -5.99
CA ARG A 147 1.06 23.11 -5.71
C ARG A 147 2.05 24.26 -5.94
N LYS A 148 3.35 24.04 -5.68
CA LYS A 148 4.41 25.04 -5.91
C LYS A 148 4.75 25.25 -7.39
N ARG A 149 4.41 24.32 -8.29
CA ARG A 149 4.71 24.42 -9.73
C ARG A 149 3.58 25.09 -10.53
N THR A 150 2.38 25.12 -9.96
CA THR A 150 1.18 25.71 -10.59
C THR A 150 0.95 27.17 -10.20
N HIS A 151 1.77 27.73 -9.32
CA HIS A 151 1.83 29.14 -8.97
C HIS A 151 3.13 29.72 -9.52
#